data_AF-A0A956ZI83-F1
#
_entry.id   AF-A0A956ZI83-F1
#
_cell.length_a   1.000
_cell.length_b   1.000
_cell.length_c   1.000
_cell.angle_alpha   90.00
_cell.angle_beta   90.00
_cell.angle_gamma   90.00
#
_symmetry.space_group_name_H-M   'P 1'
#
loop_
_entity.id
_entity.type
_entity.pdbx_description
1 polymer ?
#
loop_
_entity_poly.entity_id
_entity_poly.type
_entity_poly.pdbx_seq_one_letter_code
_entity_poly.pdbx_strand_id
1 'polypeptide(L)'
;AVATMRRPYGLDHVAVAFACRDSDGRVLCSNTLGVVRPAVFYSDEGAQRVREFMVDAWHAGPREGAQIVGALLSLGEVAHELGIARAA
;
A
#
# COMPACT_ATOMS: atom_id res chain seq x y z
N ALA A 1 -9.88 16.07 9.82
CA ALA A 1 -9.73 16.31 8.37
C ALA A 1 -8.92 15.16 7.80
N VAL A 2 -9.54 14.29 7.00
CA VAL A 2 -8.83 13.21 6.30
C VAL A 2 -7.90 13.86 5.28
N ALA A 3 -6.61 13.53 5.32
CA ALA A 3 -5.58 14.10 4.46
C ALA A 3 -6.06 14.08 2.99
N THR A 4 -6.27 15.25 2.40
CA THR A 4 -6.62 15.36 0.99
C THR A 4 -5.37 15.02 0.18
N MET A 5 -5.25 13.77 -0.23
CA MET A 5 -4.28 13.38 -1.25
C MET A 5 -4.50 14.27 -2.48
N ARG A 6 -3.40 14.80 -3.03
CA ARG A 6 -3.45 15.64 -4.23
C ARG A 6 -4.07 14.84 -5.38
N ARG A 7 -4.80 15.53 -6.27
CA ARG A 7 -5.50 14.92 -7.42
C ARG A 7 -4.99 15.45 -8.78
N PRO A 8 -3.70 15.30 -9.13
CA PRO A 8 -3.24 15.63 -10.47
C PRO A 8 -4.10 14.94 -11.54
N TYR A 9 -4.49 15.71 -12.56
CA TYR A 9 -5.37 15.25 -13.66
C TYR A 9 -6.72 14.65 -13.23
N GLY A 10 -7.16 14.91 -11.99
CA GLY A 10 -8.39 14.32 -11.43
C GLY A 10 -8.24 12.86 -10.99
N LEU A 11 -7.03 12.28 -11.08
CA LEU A 11 -6.75 10.92 -10.62
C LEU A 11 -6.60 10.93 -9.10
N ASP A 12 -7.53 10.27 -8.42
CA ASP A 12 -7.59 10.27 -6.96
C ASP A 12 -7.38 8.88 -6.35
N HIS A 13 -7.01 7.85 -7.11
CA HIS A 13 -6.92 6.48 -6.59
C HIS A 13 -5.56 6.16 -5.97
N VAL A 14 -5.55 5.22 -5.03
CA VAL A 14 -4.34 4.68 -4.41
C VAL A 14 -4.19 3.19 -4.66
N ALA A 15 -2.95 2.73 -4.73
CA ALA A 15 -2.61 1.32 -4.68
C ALA A 15 -1.83 1.01 -3.40
N VAL A 16 -2.20 -0.09 -2.71
CA VAL A 16 -1.50 -0.53 -1.51
C VAL A 16 -1.11 -1.98 -1.61
N ALA A 17 0.15 -2.27 -1.27
CA ALA A 17 0.69 -3.61 -1.20
C ALA A 17 1.46 -3.80 0.10
N PHE A 18 1.41 -5.01 0.63
CA PHE A 18 2.16 -5.44 1.81
C PHE A 18 2.91 -6.74 1.52
N ALA A 19 4.07 -6.91 2.15
CA ALA A 19 4.82 -8.14 2.16
C ALA A 19 5.42 -8.38 3.55
N CYS A 20 5.38 -9.62 4.00
CA CYS A 20 6.11 -10.11 5.17
C CYS A 20 7.35 -10.87 4.68
N ARG A 21 8.52 -10.56 5.22
CA ARG A 21 9.79 -11.19 4.86
C ARG A 21 10.50 -11.71 6.11
N ASP A 22 11.18 -12.85 5.98
CA ASP A 22 12.06 -13.35 7.03
C ASP A 22 13.40 -12.57 7.09
N SER A 23 14.26 -12.93 8.04
CA SER A 23 15.57 -12.31 8.25
C SER A 23 16.52 -12.46 7.06
N ASP A 24 16.33 -13.48 6.23
CA ASP A 24 17.09 -13.72 5.00
C ASP A 24 16.49 -12.97 3.80
N GLY A 25 15.41 -12.23 4.02
CA GLY A 25 14.70 -11.46 3.01
C GLY A 25 13.79 -12.29 2.12
N ARG A 26 13.48 -13.54 2.45
CA ARG A 26 12.51 -14.37 1.71
C ARG A 26 11.10 -13.92 2.04
N VAL A 27 10.24 -13.83 1.03
CA VAL A 27 8.84 -13.44 1.21
C VAL A 27 8.07 -14.63 1.80
N LEU A 28 7.47 -14.42 2.97
CA LEU A 28 6.64 -15.41 3.66
C LEU A 28 5.18 -15.31 3.21
N CYS A 29 4.67 -14.09 3.09
CA CYS A 29 3.35 -13.80 2.55
C CYS A 29 3.30 -12.38 1.98
N SER A 30 2.33 -12.11 1.10
CA SER A 30 2.08 -10.79 0.53
C SER A 30 0.59 -10.60 0.25
N ASN A 31 0.12 -9.36 0.33
CA ASN A 31 -1.25 -9.01 0.00
C ASN A 31 -1.30 -7.65 -0.72
N THR A 32 -2.27 -7.46 -1.60
CA THR A 32 -2.52 -6.20 -2.29
C THR A 32 -3.96 -5.79 -2.07
N LEU A 33 -4.19 -4.55 -1.63
CA LEU A 33 -5.56 -4.02 -1.48
C LEU A 33 -6.12 -3.51 -2.81
N GLY A 34 -5.39 -3.72 -3.91
CA GLY A 34 -5.73 -3.27 -5.25
C GLY A 34 -5.67 -1.75 -5.38
N VAL A 35 -6.36 -1.25 -6.42
CA VAL A 35 -6.54 0.18 -6.65
C VAL A 35 -7.88 0.60 -6.04
N VAL A 36 -7.85 1.46 -5.03
CA VAL A 36 -9.04 1.90 -4.28
C VAL A 36 -9.12 3.42 -4.20
N ARG A 37 -10.33 3.93 -3.93
CA ARG A 37 -10.52 5.34 -3.62
C ARG A 37 -9.94 5.64 -2.23
N PRO A 38 -9.39 6.85 -1.99
CA PRO A 38 -8.85 7.23 -0.68
C PRO A 38 -9.92 7.17 0.41
N ALA A 39 -11.16 7.50 0.08
CA ALA A 39 -12.28 7.37 1.01
C ALA A 39 -12.46 5.93 1.52
N VAL A 40 -12.28 4.93 0.63
CA VAL A 40 -12.35 3.51 1.00
C VAL A 40 -11.09 3.10 1.79
N PHE A 41 -9.92 3.54 1.34
CA PHE A 41 -8.65 3.25 2.04
C PHE A 41 -8.63 3.79 3.48
N TYR A 42 -9.15 5.00 3.70
CA TYR A 42 -9.23 5.63 5.01
C TYR A 42 -10.48 5.25 5.81
N SER A 43 -11.34 4.40 5.28
CA SER A 43 -12.50 3.89 6.01
C SER A 43 -12.14 2.72 6.93
N ASP A 44 -13.08 2.33 7.78
CA ASP A 44 -12.96 1.14 8.62
C ASP A 44 -12.70 -0.13 7.80
N GLU A 45 -13.22 -0.20 6.56
CA GLU A 45 -12.95 -1.30 5.64
C GLU A 45 -11.47 -1.37 5.26
N GLY A 46 -10.84 -0.23 4.98
CA GLY A 46 -9.41 -0.16 4.70
C GLY A 46 -8.58 -0.60 5.90
N ALA A 47 -8.93 -0.11 7.09
CA ALA A 47 -8.28 -0.52 8.34
C ALA A 47 -8.43 -2.02 8.60
N GLN A 48 -9.60 -2.60 8.32
CA GLN A 48 -9.86 -4.02 8.47
C GLN A 48 -8.99 -4.87 7.55
N ARG A 49 -8.85 -4.50 6.27
CA ARG A 49 -7.98 -5.21 5.32
C ARG A 49 -6.50 -5.18 5.72
N VAL A 50 -6.03 -4.06 6.27
CA VAL A 50 -4.65 -3.98 6.81
C VAL A 50 -4.51 -4.92 8.01
N ARG A 51 -5.49 -4.91 8.92
CA ARG A 51 -5.49 -5.79 10.10
C ARG A 51 -5.45 -7.27 9.73
N GLU A 52 -6.25 -7.67 8.75
CA GLU A 52 -6.26 -9.05 8.23
C GLU A 52 -4.88 -9.47 7.73
N PHE A 53 -4.21 -8.62 6.95
CA PHE A 53 -2.83 -8.89 6.54
C PHE A 53 -1.86 -9.02 7.72
N MET A 54 -1.98 -8.18 8.76
CA MET A 54 -1.11 -8.28 9.94
C MET A 54 -1.31 -9.61 10.68
N VAL A 55 -2.55 -10.10 10.75
CA VAL A 55 -2.88 -11.42 11.32
C VAL A 55 -2.28 -12.54 10.48
N ASP A 56 -2.42 -12.48 9.15
CA ASP A 56 -1.81 -13.46 8.24
C ASP A 56 -0.29 -13.46 8.36
N ALA A 57 0.32 -12.27 8.41
CA ALA A 57 1.76 -12.10 8.59
C ALA A 57 2.23 -12.67 9.93
N TRP A 58 1.46 -12.53 11.00
CA TRP A 58 1.74 -13.13 12.31
C TRP A 58 1.64 -14.66 12.26
N HIS A 59 0.64 -15.21 11.57
CA HIS A 59 0.45 -16.65 11.43
C HIS A 59 1.44 -17.31 10.47
N ALA A 60 2.02 -16.57 9.54
CA ALA A 60 3.08 -17.05 8.65
C ALA A 60 4.38 -17.45 9.39
N GLY A 61 4.42 -17.29 10.72
CA GLY A 61 5.53 -17.71 11.56
C GLY A 61 6.78 -16.83 11.47
N PRO A 62 6.65 -15.49 11.48
CA PRO A 62 7.81 -14.60 11.49
C PRO A 62 8.64 -14.94 12.72
N ARG A 63 9.82 -15.52 12.48
CA ARG A 63 10.85 -15.69 13.51
C ARG A 63 11.37 -14.30 13.92
N GLU A 64 12.13 -14.27 14.99
CA GLU A 64 12.87 -13.08 15.39
C GLU A 64 13.59 -12.47 14.17
N GLY A 65 13.35 -11.18 13.89
CA GLY A 65 13.92 -10.46 12.76
C GLY A 65 13.07 -10.39 11.47
N ALA A 66 11.84 -10.90 11.46
CA ALA A 66 10.94 -10.69 10.32
C ALA A 66 10.50 -9.22 10.16
N GLN A 67 10.22 -8.82 8.92
CA GLN A 67 9.86 -7.45 8.55
C GLN A 67 8.57 -7.40 7.75
N ILE A 68 7.74 -6.41 8.05
CA ILE A 68 6.58 -6.05 7.23
C ILE A 68 6.94 -4.82 6.42
N VAL A 69 6.84 -4.94 5.10
CA VAL A 69 7.07 -3.85 4.15
C VAL A 69 5.72 -3.47 3.55
N GLY A 70 5.41 -2.18 3.56
CA GLY A 70 4.22 -1.61 2.92
C GLY A 70 4.62 -0.62 1.84
N ALA A 71 3.91 -0.65 0.71
CA ALA A 71 3.99 0.35 -0.34
C ALA A 71 2.62 0.98 -0.55
N LEU A 72 2.55 2.31 -0.50
CA LEU A 72 1.37 3.11 -0.78
C LEU A 72 1.70 4.07 -1.93
N LEU A 73 0.97 3.94 -3.03
CA LEU A 73 1.17 4.75 -4.23
C LEU A 73 -0.08 5.60 -4.49
N SER A 74 0.12 6.89 -4.75
CA SER A 74 -0.90 7.77 -5.33
C SER A 74 -0.80 7.71 -6.84
N LEU A 75 -1.86 7.26 -7.53
CA LEU A 75 -1.84 7.19 -8.98
C LEU A 75 -1.80 8.57 -9.64
N GLY A 76 -2.34 9.59 -8.97
CA GLY A 76 -2.25 10.97 -9.42
C GLY A 76 -0.82 11.51 -9.40
N GLU A 77 -0.06 11.21 -8.34
CA GLU A 77 1.36 11.61 -8.26
C GLU A 77 2.21 10.86 -9.30
N VAL A 78 1.99 9.55 -9.46
CA VAL A 78 2.67 8.77 -10.50
C VAL A 78 2.40 9.35 -11.89
N ALA A 79 1.15 9.69 -12.21
CA ALA A 79 0.81 10.31 -13.48
C ALA A 79 1.46 11.70 -13.66
N HIS A 80 1.57 12.47 -12.58
CA HIS A 80 2.25 13.78 -12.58
C HIS A 80 3.75 13.64 -12.87
N GLU A 81 4.44 12.75 -12.16
CA GLU A 81 5.87 12.49 -12.34
C GLU A 81 6.17 11.97 -13.76
N LEU A 82 5.36 11.05 -14.27
CA LEU A 82 5.49 10.55 -15.64
C LEU A 82 5.24 11.66 -16.69
N GLY A 83 4.32 12.58 -16.41
CA GLY A 83 4.06 13.75 -17.25
C GLY A 83 5.27 14.70 -17.31
N ILE A 84 5.91 14.96 -16.17
CA ILE A 84 7.14 15.76 -16.10
C ILE A 84 8.27 15.07 -16.86
N ALA A 85 8.48 13.78 -16.65
CA ALA A 85 9.54 13.01 -17.29
C ALA A 85 9.43 12.98 -18.82
N ARG A 86 8.20 13.05 -19.36
CA ARG A 86 7.95 13.12 -20.82
C ARG A 86 8.20 14.51 -21.42
N ALA A 87 8.15 15.56 -20.60
CA ALA A 87 8.32 16.94 -21.03
C ALA A 87 9.77 17.44 -20.95
N ALA A 88 10.65 16.69 -20.28
CA ALA A 88 12.10 16.92 -20.20
C ALA A 88 12.85 16.22 -21.33
#